data_AF-A0A1Q8AKR0-F1
#
_entry.id   AF-A0A1Q8AKR0-F1
#
_cell.length_a   1.000
_cell.length_b   1.000
_cell.length_c   1.000
_cell.angle_alpha   90.00
_cell.angle_beta   90.00
_cell.angle_gamma   90.00
#
_symmetry.space_group_name_H-M   'P 1'
#
loop_
_entity.id
_entity.type
_entity.pdbx_description
1 polymer ?
#
loop_
_entity_poly.entity_id
_entity_poly.type
_entity_poly.pdbx_seq_one_letter_code
_entity_poly.pdbx_strand_id
1 'polypeptide(L)'
;MPNPPPGVNTQVPEPTADRPLARRQRMQAHVENPTCASCHRLMDPIGFGLENYDASGRWRDSEVIEFEGSGRRAASKRVELPIDGKGEIAGLADSVFSEPKQIGRLLAASSACQECVVKQMFRYAFGRSETRADRETIRRTFAAFRESGFKFKELLIALVRSPQFLEGLAPPQ
;
A
#
# COMPACT_ATOMS: atom_id res chain seq x y z
N MET A 1 -5.58 -9.81 0.21
CA MET A 1 -5.62 -9.69 1.68
C MET A 1 -6.84 -10.45 2.17
N PRO A 2 -6.71 -11.36 3.15
CA PRO A 2 -7.88 -12.05 3.70
C PRO A 2 -8.78 -11.06 4.46
N ASN A 3 -10.07 -11.40 4.59
CA ASN A 3 -10.97 -10.65 5.46
C ASN A 3 -10.47 -10.74 6.91
N PRO A 4 -10.72 -9.71 7.75
CA PRO A 4 -10.43 -9.80 9.18
C PRO A 4 -11.15 -11.02 9.77
N PRO A 5 -10.54 -11.73 10.74
CA PRO A 5 -11.17 -12.88 11.35
C PRO A 5 -12.54 -12.53 11.95
N PRO A 6 -13.55 -13.41 11.86
CA PRO A 6 -14.87 -13.13 12.43
C PRO A 6 -14.80 -12.85 13.93
N GLY A 7 -15.56 -11.85 14.39
CA GLY A 7 -15.73 -11.55 15.82
C GLY A 7 -14.54 -10.83 16.50
N VAL A 8 -13.53 -10.37 15.76
CA VAL A 8 -12.42 -9.58 16.34
C VAL A 8 -12.79 -8.09 16.44
N ASN A 9 -12.28 -7.42 17.48
CA ASN A 9 -12.33 -5.97 17.54
C ASN A 9 -11.34 -5.37 16.54
N THR A 10 -11.86 -4.67 15.53
CA THR A 10 -11.06 -4.01 14.48
C THR A 10 -10.76 -2.55 14.79
N GLN A 11 -11.14 -2.04 15.96
CA GLN A 11 -10.88 -0.67 16.36
C GLN A 11 -9.45 -0.53 16.88
N VAL A 12 -8.73 0.47 16.35
CA VAL A 12 -7.50 0.95 16.95
C VAL A 12 -7.87 1.58 18.30
N PRO A 13 -7.17 1.28 19.40
CA PRO A 13 -7.43 1.94 20.68
C PRO A 13 -7.35 3.46 20.53
N GLU A 14 -8.34 4.18 21.05
CA GLU A 14 -8.29 5.65 21.09
C GLU A 14 -7.28 6.11 22.15
N PRO A 15 -6.51 7.18 21.89
CA PRO A 15 -5.64 7.77 22.88
C PRO A 15 -6.47 8.38 24.02
N THR A 16 -5.89 8.49 25.22
CA THR A 16 -6.51 9.19 26.35
C THR A 16 -5.64 10.34 26.81
N ALA A 17 -6.21 11.29 27.56
CA ALA A 17 -5.45 12.42 28.11
C ALA A 17 -4.28 11.97 29.00
N ASP A 18 -4.43 10.84 29.71
CA ASP A 18 -3.40 10.25 30.57
C ASP A 18 -2.37 9.42 29.79
N ARG A 19 -2.76 8.90 28.62
CA ARG A 19 -1.90 8.10 27.74
C ARG A 19 -2.05 8.55 26.28
N PRO A 20 -1.56 9.75 25.92
CA PRO A 20 -1.64 10.26 24.56
C PRO A 20 -0.61 9.54 23.70
N LEU A 21 -1.07 8.56 22.93
CA LEU A 21 -0.23 7.78 22.02
C LEU A 21 -0.46 8.22 20.57
N ALA A 22 0.64 8.33 19.82
CA ALA A 22 0.58 8.57 18.39
C ALA A 22 -0.03 7.34 17.69
N ARG A 23 -0.63 7.53 16.52
CA ARG A 23 -1.29 6.47 15.76
C ARG A 23 -0.42 5.24 15.56
N ARG A 24 0.86 5.41 15.26
CA ARG A 24 1.81 4.30 15.13
C ARG A 24 1.90 3.46 16.40
N GLN A 25 2.01 4.11 17.56
CA GLN A 25 2.08 3.43 18.86
C GLN A 25 0.77 2.71 19.18
N ARG A 26 -0.38 3.29 18.79
CA ARG A 26 -1.70 2.64 18.94
C ARG A 26 -1.84 1.43 18.01
N MET A 27 -1.27 1.50 16.80
CA MET A 27 -1.26 0.40 15.84
C MET A 27 -0.46 -0.81 16.33
N GLN A 28 0.47 -0.64 17.27
CA GLN A 28 1.26 -1.72 17.86
C GLN A 28 0.40 -2.87 18.42
N ALA A 29 -0.80 -2.57 18.90
CA ALA A 29 -1.76 -3.57 19.37
C ALA A 29 -2.06 -4.66 18.32
N HIS A 30 -2.02 -4.34 17.02
CA HIS A 30 -2.29 -5.28 15.94
C HIS A 30 -1.12 -6.24 15.67
N VAL A 31 0.12 -5.85 15.97
CA VAL A 31 1.29 -6.72 15.77
C VAL A 31 1.67 -7.50 17.03
N GLU A 32 1.19 -7.07 18.20
CA GLU A 32 1.30 -7.78 19.48
C GLU A 32 0.28 -8.93 19.59
N ASN A 33 -0.91 -8.78 19.00
CA ASN A 33 -1.87 -9.87 18.91
C ASN A 33 -1.47 -10.87 17.80
N PRO A 34 -1.18 -12.16 18.11
CA PRO A 34 -0.72 -13.12 17.12
C PRO A 34 -1.67 -13.31 15.92
N THR A 35 -2.98 -13.22 16.14
CA THR A 35 -4.00 -13.36 15.10
C THR A 35 -3.93 -12.20 14.11
N CYS A 36 -3.86 -10.97 14.61
CA CYS A 36 -3.79 -9.76 13.79
C CYS A 36 -2.43 -9.62 13.10
N ALA A 37 -1.34 -10.01 13.79
CA ALA A 37 0.02 -9.88 13.30
C ALA A 37 0.28 -10.64 12.00
N SER A 38 -0.46 -11.72 11.74
CA SER A 38 -0.39 -12.51 10.49
C SER A 38 -0.52 -11.66 9.22
N CYS A 39 -1.35 -10.62 9.27
CA CYS A 39 -1.57 -9.70 8.15
C CYS A 39 -0.91 -8.33 8.42
N HIS A 40 -1.01 -7.80 9.63
CA HIS A 40 -0.55 -6.44 9.94
C HIS A 40 0.96 -6.25 9.84
N ARG A 41 1.76 -7.31 10.04
CA ARG A 41 3.21 -7.28 9.75
C ARG A 41 3.53 -7.05 8.27
N LEU A 42 2.62 -7.41 7.37
CA LEU A 42 2.79 -7.23 5.92
C LEU A 42 2.31 -5.84 5.45
N MET A 43 1.29 -5.27 6.10
CA MET A 43 0.51 -4.15 5.55
C MET A 43 0.79 -2.81 6.24
N ASP A 44 0.91 -2.80 7.56
CA ASP A 44 1.08 -1.56 8.31
C ASP A 44 2.40 -0.84 8.02
N PRO A 45 3.56 -1.54 7.87
CA PRO A 45 4.85 -0.88 7.72
C PRO A 45 4.93 0.09 6.55
N ILE A 46 4.42 -0.29 5.38
CA ILE A 46 4.41 0.58 4.19
C ILE A 46 3.51 1.82 4.40
N GLY A 47 2.44 1.68 5.18
CA GLY A 47 1.51 2.75 5.50
C GLY A 47 2.11 3.85 6.38
N PHE A 48 3.08 3.52 7.25
CA PHE A 48 3.72 4.52 8.11
C PHE A 48 4.44 5.61 7.33
N GLY A 49 4.96 5.30 6.14
CA GLY A 49 5.59 6.32 5.29
C GLY A 49 4.62 7.35 4.72
N LEU A 50 3.31 7.16 4.90
CA LEU A 50 2.27 8.12 4.53
C LEU A 50 1.67 8.85 5.74
N GLU A 51 2.12 8.55 6.97
CA GLU A 51 1.50 9.08 8.19
C GLU A 51 1.65 10.60 8.31
N ASN A 52 2.68 11.18 7.70
CA ASN A 52 2.88 12.63 7.64
C ASN A 52 1.83 13.37 6.80
N TYR A 53 0.95 12.67 6.07
CA TYR A 53 -0.17 13.30 5.40
C TYR A 53 -1.43 13.23 6.27
N ASP A 54 -2.12 14.36 6.43
CA ASP A 54 -3.47 14.37 7.00
C ASP A 54 -4.52 13.90 5.97
N ALA A 55 -5.78 13.81 6.39
CA ALA A 55 -6.88 13.34 5.54
C ALA A 55 -7.13 14.22 4.29
N SER A 56 -6.61 15.46 4.27
CA SER A 56 -6.67 16.37 3.12
C SER A 56 -5.42 16.30 2.24
N GLY A 57 -4.42 15.50 2.63
CA GLY A 57 -3.14 15.36 1.93
C GLY A 57 -2.12 16.45 2.27
N ARG A 58 -2.33 17.23 3.34
CA ARG A 58 -1.35 18.22 3.80
C ARG A 58 -0.28 17.54 4.67
N TRP A 59 0.97 17.96 4.47
CA TRP A 59 2.10 17.50 5.27
C TRP A 59 2.05 18.03 6.72
N ARG A 60 2.38 17.18 7.67
CA ARG A 60 2.51 17.46 9.10
C ARG A 60 3.69 16.66 9.68
N ASP A 61 4.41 17.26 10.61
CA ASP A 61 5.50 16.61 11.34
C ASP A 61 5.04 16.02 12.68
N SER A 62 3.83 16.39 13.11
CA SER A 62 3.24 15.98 14.38
C SER A 62 1.75 15.61 14.26
N GLU A 63 1.30 14.67 15.08
CA GLU A 63 -0.11 14.38 15.34
C GLU A 63 -0.57 15.26 16.50
N VAL A 64 -1.60 16.06 16.24
CA VAL A 64 -2.24 16.90 17.26
C VAL A 64 -3.51 16.17 17.71
N ILE A 65 -3.58 15.86 19.00
CA ILE A 65 -4.74 15.22 19.62
C ILE A 65 -5.33 16.20 20.62
N GLU A 66 -6.61 16.50 20.47
CA GLU A 66 -7.37 17.33 21.39
C GLU A 66 -8.28 16.44 22.24
N PHE A 67 -8.09 16.51 23.55
CA PHE A 67 -8.94 15.83 24.52
C PHE A 67 -9.90 16.85 25.11
N GLU A 68 -11.20 16.64 24.92
CA GLU A 68 -12.23 17.42 25.60
C GLU A 68 -12.23 17.11 27.10
N GLY A 69 -12.33 18.13 27.92
CA GLY A 69 -12.47 17.96 29.36
C GLY A 69 -13.84 17.38 29.71
N SER A 70 -13.88 16.36 30.58
CA SER A 70 -15.16 15.82 31.07
C SER A 70 -15.75 16.71 32.18
N GLY A 71 -16.76 17.51 31.86
CA GLY A 71 -17.55 18.31 32.80
C GLY A 71 -17.51 19.82 32.53
N ARG A 72 -18.46 20.57 33.11
CA ARG A 72 -18.70 22.01 32.81
C ARG A 72 -17.51 22.96 33.07
N ARG A 73 -16.43 22.50 33.70
CA ARG A 73 -15.23 23.29 34.04
C ARG A 73 -13.90 22.60 33.68
N ALA A 74 -13.95 21.45 33.01
CA ALA A 74 -12.74 20.72 32.66
C ALA A 74 -12.07 21.38 31.45
N ALA A 75 -10.79 21.73 31.57
CA ALA A 75 -10.02 22.30 30.46
C ALA A 75 -9.77 21.23 29.39
N SER A 76 -9.83 21.63 28.11
CA SER A 76 -9.34 20.78 27.03
C SER A 76 -7.82 20.63 27.14
N LYS A 77 -7.32 19.45 26.77
CA LYS A 77 -5.88 19.16 26.70
C LYS A 77 -5.49 18.95 25.25
N ARG A 78 -4.58 19.77 24.73
CA ARG A 78 -3.97 19.59 23.42
C ARG A 78 -2.61 18.94 23.60
N VAL A 79 -2.37 17.83 22.91
CA VAL A 79 -1.08 17.13 22.90
C VAL A 79 -0.58 17.05 21.47
N GLU A 80 0.70 17.33 21.30
CA GLU A 80 1.38 17.24 20.01
C GLU A 80 2.44 16.14 20.09
N LEU A 81 2.34 15.13 19.23
CA LEU A 81 3.20 13.95 19.23
C LEU A 81 3.96 13.87 17.91
N PRO A 82 5.27 13.62 17.91
CA PRO A 82 6.04 13.52 16.68
C PRO A 82 5.56 12.32 15.84
N ILE A 83 5.50 12.52 14.52
CA ILE A 83 5.19 11.43 13.57
C ILE A 83 6.49 10.72 13.20
N ASP A 84 6.48 9.39 13.31
CA ASP A 84 7.54 8.54 12.78
C ASP A 84 7.09 7.88 11.48
N GLY A 85 7.55 8.44 10.36
CA GLY A 85 7.29 7.94 9.01
C GLY A 85 8.19 6.77 8.57
N LYS A 86 9.05 6.25 9.44
CA LYS A 86 9.99 5.19 9.06
C LYS A 86 9.30 3.85 8.87
N GLY A 87 9.67 3.10 7.85
CA GLY A 87 9.11 1.78 7.61
C GLY A 87 9.94 0.97 6.65
N GLU A 88 9.40 -0.17 6.28
CA GLU A 88 9.97 -1.08 5.28
C GLU A 88 8.86 -1.66 4.42
N ILE A 89 9.23 -2.21 3.27
CA ILE A 89 8.31 -2.91 2.39
C ILE A 89 8.51 -4.40 2.60
N ALA A 90 7.59 -5.02 3.34
CA ALA A 90 7.65 -6.44 3.64
C ALA A 90 7.76 -7.27 2.33
N GLY A 91 8.75 -8.17 2.28
CA GLY A 91 9.07 -8.97 1.11
C GLY A 91 10.01 -8.32 0.09
N LEU A 92 10.49 -7.09 0.34
CA LEU A 92 11.53 -6.44 -0.44
C LEU A 92 12.77 -6.22 0.43
N ALA A 93 13.91 -6.80 0.04
CA ALA A 93 15.18 -6.60 0.72
C ALA A 93 15.63 -5.13 0.63
N ASP A 94 16.33 -4.65 1.67
CA ASP A 94 16.91 -3.31 1.73
C ASP A 94 15.89 -2.18 1.47
N SER A 95 14.65 -2.38 1.93
CA SER A 95 13.50 -1.51 1.61
C SER A 95 13.14 -0.51 2.71
N VAL A 96 14.09 -0.21 3.60
CA VAL A 96 13.88 0.79 4.65
C VAL A 96 13.71 2.18 4.05
N PHE A 97 12.72 2.92 4.54
CA PHE A 97 12.44 4.31 4.15
C PHE A 97 12.10 5.16 5.38
N SER A 98 12.16 6.48 5.20
CA SER A 98 11.72 7.51 6.14
C SER A 98 10.81 8.56 5.49
N GLU A 99 10.67 8.54 4.16
CA GLU A 99 9.86 9.50 3.40
C GLU A 99 9.00 8.78 2.34
N PRO A 100 7.78 9.30 2.05
CA PRO A 100 6.91 8.74 1.01
C PRO A 100 7.59 8.57 -0.35
N LYS A 101 8.44 9.53 -0.74
CA LYS A 101 9.16 9.49 -2.04
C LYS A 101 10.14 8.32 -2.14
N GLN A 102 10.67 7.83 -1.01
CA GLN A 102 11.55 6.66 -1.02
C GLN A 102 10.77 5.38 -1.33
N ILE A 103 9.52 5.26 -0.87
CA ILE A 103 8.64 4.12 -1.21
C ILE A 103 8.52 3.99 -2.74
N GLY A 104 8.23 5.10 -3.43
CA GLY A 104 8.14 5.13 -4.89
C GLY A 104 9.43 4.68 -5.57
N ARG A 105 10.58 5.12 -5.09
CA ARG A 105 11.90 4.73 -5.63
C ARG A 105 12.19 3.24 -5.42
N LEU A 106 11.92 2.73 -4.22
CA LEU A 106 12.11 1.32 -3.86
C LEU A 106 11.24 0.39 -4.72
N LEU A 107 9.95 0.73 -4.86
CA LEU A 107 9.02 -0.03 -5.69
C LEU A 107 9.40 0.04 -7.17
N ALA A 108 9.76 1.22 -7.68
CA ALA A 108 10.18 1.39 -9.07
C ALA A 108 11.45 0.59 -9.42
N ALA A 109 12.36 0.40 -8.46
CA ALA A 109 13.57 -0.40 -8.62
C ALA A 109 13.34 -1.92 -8.50
N SER A 110 12.21 -2.34 -7.92
CA SER A 110 11.90 -3.75 -7.70
C SER A 110 11.43 -4.44 -8.98
N SER A 111 12.18 -5.45 -9.45
CA SER A 111 11.77 -6.29 -10.58
C SER A 111 10.42 -6.96 -10.34
N ALA A 112 10.18 -7.43 -9.11
CA ALA A 112 8.90 -8.01 -8.73
C ALA A 112 7.74 -7.01 -8.86
N CYS A 113 7.96 -5.74 -8.49
CA CYS A 113 6.96 -4.69 -8.68
C CYS A 113 6.76 -4.39 -10.17
N GLN A 114 7.84 -4.25 -10.94
CA GLN A 114 7.78 -3.98 -12.37
C GLN A 114 7.00 -5.08 -13.13
N GLU A 115 7.25 -6.35 -12.84
CA GLU A 115 6.49 -7.49 -13.39
C GLU A 115 5.02 -7.47 -12.92
N CYS A 116 4.78 -7.13 -11.66
CA CYS A 116 3.44 -7.02 -11.11
C CYS A 116 2.60 -5.94 -11.83
N VAL A 117 3.19 -4.80 -12.17
CA VAL A 117 2.50 -3.75 -12.95
C VAL A 117 2.01 -4.28 -14.29
N VAL A 118 2.86 -5.03 -15.02
CA VAL A 118 2.47 -5.66 -16.30
C VAL A 118 1.33 -6.65 -16.10
N LYS A 119 1.41 -7.45 -15.03
CA LYS A 119 0.39 -8.43 -14.69
C LYS A 119 -0.96 -7.80 -14.33
N GLN A 120 -0.97 -6.72 -13.55
CA GLN A 120 -2.21 -5.99 -13.25
C GLN A 120 -2.78 -5.32 -14.50
N MET A 121 -1.91 -4.79 -15.38
CA MET A 121 -2.36 -4.21 -16.65
C MET A 121 -2.99 -5.27 -17.57
N PHE A 122 -2.39 -6.45 -17.66
CA PHE A 122 -2.98 -7.60 -18.35
C PHE A 122 -4.37 -7.90 -17.80
N ARG A 123 -4.53 -8.02 -16.48
CA ARG A 123 -5.82 -8.34 -15.85
C ARG A 123 -6.89 -7.30 -16.14
N TYR A 124 -6.50 -6.02 -16.11
CA TYR A 124 -7.37 -4.90 -16.45
C TYR A 124 -7.81 -4.97 -17.92
N ALA A 125 -6.88 -5.12 -18.85
CA ALA A 125 -7.17 -5.10 -20.29
C ALA A 125 -7.97 -6.33 -20.76
N PHE A 126 -7.72 -7.50 -20.19
CA PHE A 126 -8.38 -8.75 -20.56
C PHE A 126 -9.64 -9.05 -19.72
N GLY A 127 -9.90 -8.26 -18.66
CA GLY A 127 -11.05 -8.45 -17.77
C GLY A 127 -11.03 -9.76 -16.99
N ARG A 128 -9.88 -10.43 -16.86
CA ARG A 128 -9.75 -11.73 -16.18
C ARG A 128 -8.40 -11.91 -15.51
N SER A 129 -8.34 -12.89 -14.60
CA SER A 129 -7.05 -13.37 -14.09
C SER A 129 -6.27 -14.11 -15.18
N GLU A 130 -4.96 -14.00 -15.13
CA GLU A 130 -4.04 -14.74 -15.99
C GLU A 130 -4.06 -16.24 -15.66
N THR A 131 -3.82 -17.03 -16.69
CA THR A 131 -3.65 -18.48 -16.64
C THR A 131 -2.21 -18.84 -17.00
N ARG A 132 -1.88 -20.13 -17.03
CA ARG A 132 -0.58 -20.58 -17.51
C ARG A 132 -0.34 -20.24 -18.99
N ALA A 133 -1.40 -20.17 -19.81
CA ALA A 133 -1.29 -19.85 -21.23
C ALA A 133 -0.83 -18.41 -21.48
N ASP A 134 -1.10 -17.49 -20.55
CA ASP A 134 -0.79 -16.06 -20.68
C ASP A 134 0.66 -15.71 -20.29
N ARG A 135 1.42 -16.69 -19.76
CA ARG A 135 2.77 -16.45 -19.26
C ARG A 135 3.68 -15.83 -20.32
N GLU A 136 3.60 -16.31 -21.55
CA GLU A 136 4.46 -15.80 -22.63
C GLU A 136 4.05 -14.37 -23.04
N THR A 137 2.76 -14.07 -23.09
CA THR A 137 2.24 -12.71 -23.35
C THR A 137 2.73 -11.73 -22.29
N ILE A 138 2.59 -12.08 -21.02
CA ILE A 138 3.04 -11.24 -19.90
C ILE A 138 4.56 -11.06 -19.95
N ARG A 139 5.32 -12.14 -20.20
CA ARG A 139 6.79 -12.09 -20.29
C ARG A 139 7.27 -11.17 -21.42
N ARG A 140 6.68 -11.28 -22.62
CA ARG A 140 7.01 -10.41 -23.77
C ARG A 140 6.64 -8.96 -23.51
N THR A 141 5.46 -8.73 -22.94
CA THR A 141 4.99 -7.39 -22.58
C THR A 141 5.93 -6.75 -21.55
N PHE A 142 6.40 -7.51 -20.56
CA PHE A 142 7.39 -7.04 -19.60
C PHE A 142 8.74 -6.72 -20.24
N ALA A 143 9.22 -7.56 -21.17
CA ALA A 143 10.45 -7.28 -21.92
C ALA A 143 10.36 -5.94 -22.68
N ALA A 144 9.27 -5.73 -23.44
CA ALA A 144 9.04 -4.48 -24.16
C ALA A 144 8.93 -3.27 -23.22
N PHE A 145 8.23 -3.43 -22.08
CA PHE A 145 8.12 -2.38 -21.06
C PHE A 145 9.50 -1.99 -20.52
N ARG A 146 10.36 -2.98 -20.21
CA ARG A 146 11.72 -2.74 -19.73
C ARG A 146 12.62 -2.10 -20.79
N GLU A 147 12.60 -2.60 -22.02
CA GLU A 147 13.39 -2.07 -23.15
C GLU A 147 13.02 -0.62 -23.48
N SER A 148 11.77 -0.23 -23.27
CA SER A 148 11.34 1.15 -23.45
C SER A 148 11.84 2.13 -22.38
N GLY A 149 12.50 1.64 -21.33
CA GLY A 149 12.81 2.41 -20.12
C GLY A 149 11.57 2.62 -19.24
N PHE A 150 10.70 1.62 -19.15
CA PHE A 150 9.45 1.65 -18.37
C PHE A 150 8.47 2.75 -18.77
N LYS A 151 8.37 3.04 -20.08
CA LYS A 151 7.34 3.95 -20.61
C LYS A 151 5.99 3.27 -20.58
N PHE A 152 5.07 3.81 -19.78
CA PHE A 152 3.73 3.23 -19.61
C PHE A 152 2.95 3.11 -20.93
N LYS A 153 3.13 4.05 -21.86
CA LYS A 153 2.55 3.99 -23.21
C LYS A 153 3.01 2.74 -23.99
N GLU A 154 4.27 2.37 -23.86
CA GLU A 154 4.82 1.20 -24.56
C GLU A 154 4.32 -0.12 -23.95
N LEU A 155 4.08 -0.14 -22.64
CA LEU A 155 3.37 -1.26 -21.98
C LEU A 155 1.98 -1.48 -22.59
N LEU A 156 1.19 -0.40 -22.73
CA LEU A 156 -0.14 -0.49 -23.32
C LEU A 156 -0.07 -0.97 -24.78
N ILE A 157 0.83 -0.39 -25.59
CA ILE A 157 1.02 -0.77 -26.99
C ILE A 157 1.43 -2.25 -27.12
N ALA A 158 2.38 -2.71 -26.31
CA ALA A 158 2.83 -4.10 -26.32
C ALA A 158 1.70 -5.07 -25.97
N LEU A 159 0.84 -4.70 -25.01
CA LEU A 159 -0.28 -5.54 -24.57
C LEU A 159 -1.37 -5.65 -25.64
N VAL A 160 -1.83 -4.53 -26.22
CA VAL A 160 -2.90 -4.53 -27.23
C VAL A 160 -2.46 -5.09 -28.59
N ARG A 161 -1.16 -5.16 -28.85
CA ARG A 161 -0.58 -5.83 -30.02
C ARG A 161 -0.29 -7.31 -29.80
N SER A 162 -0.55 -7.85 -28.60
CA SER A 162 -0.35 -9.27 -28.35
C SER A 162 -1.35 -10.12 -29.15
N PRO A 163 -0.94 -11.30 -29.66
CA PRO A 163 -1.86 -12.19 -30.39
C PRO A 163 -3.13 -12.50 -29.60
N GLN A 164 -2.99 -12.77 -28.30
CA GLN A 164 -4.10 -13.11 -27.40
C GLN A 164 -5.12 -11.98 -27.27
N PHE A 165 -4.68 -10.72 -27.33
CA PHE A 165 -5.60 -9.58 -27.29
C PHE A 165 -6.39 -9.48 -28.61
N LEU A 166 -5.72 -9.66 -29.74
CA LEU A 166 -6.33 -9.57 -31.06
C LEU A 166 -7.29 -10.74 -31.36
N GLU A 167 -6.94 -11.95 -30.93
CA GLU A 167 -7.81 -13.13 -31.03
C GLU A 167 -9.12 -12.95 -30.25
N GLY A 168 -9.07 -12.32 -29.07
CA GLY A 168 -10.27 -12.04 -28.27
C GLY A 168 -11.22 -10.99 -28.87
N LEU A 169 -10.76 -10.25 -29.88
CA LEU A 169 -11.58 -9.30 -30.65
C LEU A 169 -12.21 -9.93 -31.90
N ALA A 170 -11.75 -11.13 -32.30
CA ALA A 170 -12.33 -11.82 -33.44
C ALA A 170 -13.78 -12.25 -33.12
N PRO A 171 -14.73 -12.08 -34.04
CA PRO A 171 -16.08 -12.58 -33.84
C PRO A 171 -16.06 -14.10 -33.61
N PRO A 172 -16.96 -14.64 -32.76
CA PRO A 172 -17.04 -16.07 -32.54
C PRO A 172 -17.29 -16.79 -33.87
N GLN A 173 -16.46 -17.80 -34.13
CA GLN A 173 -16.51 -18.68 -35.30
C GLN A 173 -17.58 -19.75 -35.17
#